data_AF-A0AA51RWX5-F1
#
_entry.id   AF-A0AA51RWX5-F1
#
_cell.length_a   1.000
_cell.length_b   1.000
_cell.length_c   1.000
_cell.angle_alpha   90.00
_cell.angle_beta   90.00
_cell.angle_gamma   90.00
#
_symmetry.space_group_name_H-M   'P 1'
#
loop_
_entity.id
_entity.type
_entity.pdbx_description
1 polymer ?
#
loop_
_entity_poly.entity_id
_entity_poly.type
_entity_poly.pdbx_seq_one_letter_code
_entity_poly.pdbx_strand_id
1 'polypeptide(L)'
;MIRLILFSIVLISFSVHSGPLERAVNSELEFVLNKLVWTGERQRFEKYDFEARLYKTSSMDSCAILYECRALEKIYVVTTEADGEEAPVMSIYQLPEAHKWEVLNWDESEPEITLKSINYRKDGSEITRKYLLKLTYISATIEDL
;
A
#
# COMPACT_ATOMS: atom_id res chain seq x y z
N MET A 1 -14.06 18.92 -51.06
CA MET A 1 -14.52 19.48 -49.78
C MET A 1 -14.30 18.45 -48.69
N ILE A 2 -13.59 18.88 -47.65
CA ILE A 2 -12.92 18.05 -46.65
C ILE A 2 -13.91 17.48 -45.63
N ARG A 3 -13.71 16.20 -45.29
CA ARG A 3 -14.50 15.36 -44.38
C ARG A 3 -14.48 15.92 -42.96
N LEU A 4 -15.64 16.11 -42.34
CA LEU A 4 -15.79 16.28 -40.90
C LEU A 4 -15.60 14.92 -40.23
N ILE A 5 -14.47 14.74 -39.55
CA ILE A 5 -14.24 13.58 -38.67
C ILE A 5 -14.59 14.04 -37.26
N LEU A 6 -15.64 13.45 -36.68
CA LEU A 6 -15.97 13.61 -35.27
C LEU A 6 -14.80 13.10 -34.42
N PHE A 7 -14.29 13.97 -33.57
CA PHE A 7 -13.29 13.64 -32.56
C PHE A 7 -13.97 12.85 -31.44
N SER A 8 -13.77 11.54 -31.41
CA SER A 8 -14.11 10.71 -30.25
C SER A 8 -13.18 11.09 -29.09
N ILE A 9 -13.75 11.67 -28.04
CA ILE A 9 -13.04 11.97 -26.79
C ILE A 9 -12.66 10.64 -26.16
N VAL A 10 -11.35 10.36 -26.16
CA VAL A 10 -10.76 9.25 -25.40
C VAL A 10 -10.93 9.57 -23.92
N LEU A 11 -11.81 8.82 -23.25
CA LEU A 11 -11.84 8.68 -21.80
C LEU A 11 -10.48 8.11 -21.36
N ILE A 12 -9.57 8.98 -20.93
CA ILE A 12 -8.34 8.57 -20.26
C ILE A 12 -8.74 8.16 -18.84
N SER A 13 -9.16 6.91 -18.70
CA SER A 13 -9.20 6.24 -17.41
C SER A 13 -7.76 6.11 -16.93
N PHE A 14 -7.35 6.96 -15.99
CA PHE A 14 -6.13 6.77 -15.22
C PHE A 14 -6.33 5.54 -14.34
N SER A 15 -6.13 4.36 -14.91
CA SER A 15 -5.96 3.13 -14.14
C SER A 15 -4.66 3.26 -13.37
N VAL A 16 -4.77 3.58 -12.08
CA VAL A 16 -3.68 3.43 -11.12
C VAL A 16 -3.32 1.95 -11.12
N HIS A 17 -2.25 1.59 -11.82
CA HIS A 17 -1.77 0.21 -11.91
C HIS A 17 -1.03 -0.12 -10.62
N SER A 18 -1.75 -0.65 -9.63
CA SER A 18 -1.13 -1.50 -8.61
C SER A 18 -0.91 -2.88 -9.24
N GLY A 19 0.29 -3.09 -9.77
CA GLY A 19 0.71 -4.40 -10.27
C GLY A 19 1.18 -5.28 -9.11
N PRO A 20 0.81 -6.58 -9.04
CA PRO A 20 1.49 -7.51 -8.16
C PRO A 20 2.97 -7.60 -8.59
N LEU A 21 3.89 -7.48 -7.64
CA LEU A 21 5.31 -7.72 -7.90
C LEU A 21 5.45 -9.22 -8.24
N GLU A 22 5.79 -9.55 -9.49
CA GLU A 22 6.03 -10.93 -9.88
C GLU A 22 7.19 -11.53 -9.08
N ARG A 23 7.06 -12.82 -8.78
CA ARG A 23 7.87 -13.60 -7.84
C ARG A 23 9.33 -13.69 -8.29
N ALA A 24 10.12 -12.67 -7.97
CA ALA A 24 11.57 -12.78 -8.02
C ALA A 24 12.08 -13.57 -6.82
N VAL A 25 13.02 -14.46 -7.08
CA VAL A 25 13.68 -15.38 -6.15
C VAL A 25 13.98 -14.68 -4.81
N ASN A 26 13.65 -15.35 -3.69
CA ASN A 26 13.69 -14.89 -2.29
C ASN A 26 14.70 -13.77 -1.94
N SER A 27 15.91 -13.79 -2.51
CA SER A 27 16.94 -12.76 -2.34
C SER A 27 16.51 -11.34 -2.75
N GLU A 28 15.68 -11.18 -3.78
CA GLU A 28 15.19 -9.85 -4.21
C GLU A 28 14.12 -9.30 -3.26
N LEU A 29 13.23 -10.16 -2.77
CA LEU A 29 12.23 -9.82 -1.76
C LEU A 29 12.89 -9.49 -0.42
N GLU A 30 13.86 -10.29 0.02
CA GLU A 30 14.64 -10.04 1.23
C GLU A 30 15.43 -8.73 1.14
N PHE A 31 16.00 -8.41 -0.04
CA PHE A 31 16.64 -7.12 -0.29
C PHE A 31 15.66 -5.94 -0.22
N VAL A 32 14.44 -6.09 -0.73
CA VAL A 32 13.39 -5.06 -0.61
C VAL A 32 13.06 -4.85 0.86
N LEU A 33 12.79 -5.92 1.62
CA LEU A 33 12.42 -5.86 3.04
C LEU A 33 13.50 -5.21 3.91
N ASN A 34 14.78 -5.52 3.66
CA ASN A 34 15.91 -4.91 4.38
C ASN A 34 16.02 -3.39 4.20
N LYS A 35 15.30 -2.82 3.22
CA LYS A 35 15.21 -1.36 3.00
C LYS A 35 13.95 -0.74 3.56
N LEU A 36 13.01 -1.54 4.05
CA LEU A 36 11.76 -1.05 4.65
C LEU A 36 11.92 -0.90 6.16
N VAL A 37 11.22 0.07 6.73
CA VAL A 37 11.16 0.30 8.17
C VAL A 37 9.94 -0.42 8.73
N TRP A 38 10.14 -1.31 9.71
CA TRP A 38 9.03 -1.97 10.40
C TRP A 38 8.17 -0.94 11.16
N THR A 39 6.84 -1.04 11.05
CA THR A 39 5.93 -0.11 11.73
C THR A 39 5.57 -0.52 13.15
N GLY A 40 5.89 -1.75 13.58
CA GLY A 40 5.41 -2.35 14.83
C GLY A 40 4.10 -3.14 14.67
N GLU A 41 3.40 -3.00 13.55
CA GLU A 41 2.07 -3.59 13.33
C GLU A 41 2.16 -4.98 12.70
N ARG A 42 1.49 -5.95 13.33
CA ARG A 42 1.36 -7.33 12.84
C ARG A 42 0.07 -8.00 13.32
N GLN A 43 -0.40 -8.98 12.55
CA GLN A 43 -1.52 -9.83 12.92
C GLN A 43 -1.29 -11.26 12.41
N ARG A 44 -1.46 -12.23 13.31
CA ARG A 44 -1.48 -13.65 12.97
C ARG A 44 -2.92 -14.09 12.73
N PHE A 45 -3.17 -14.79 11.63
CA PHE A 45 -4.47 -15.33 11.29
C PHE A 45 -4.43 -16.86 11.42
N GLU A 46 -4.64 -17.37 12.63
CA GLU A 46 -4.46 -18.80 12.97
C GLU A 46 -5.25 -19.75 12.05
N LYS A 47 -6.49 -19.39 11.72
CA LYS A 47 -7.36 -20.16 10.82
C LYS A 47 -6.77 -20.32 9.41
N TYR A 48 -5.93 -19.39 8.98
CA TYR A 48 -5.36 -19.32 7.63
C TYR A 48 -3.86 -19.63 7.59
N ASP A 49 -3.25 -19.90 8.75
CA ASP A 49 -1.84 -20.28 8.91
C ASP A 49 -0.85 -19.28 8.29
N PHE A 50 -1.08 -17.98 8.46
CA PHE A 50 -0.11 -16.95 8.04
C PHE A 50 -0.12 -15.72 8.97
N GLU A 51 0.99 -14.98 8.97
CA GLU A 51 1.10 -13.68 9.64
C GLU A 51 1.20 -12.56 8.60
N ALA A 52 0.56 -11.42 8.87
CA ALA A 52 0.72 -10.20 8.11
C ALA A 52 1.51 -9.17 8.92
N ARG A 53 2.46 -8.47 8.28
CA ARG A 53 3.28 -7.40 8.87
C ARG A 53 3.23 -6.15 8.02
N LEU A 54 3.26 -4.99 8.66
CA LEU A 54 3.36 -3.72 7.95
C LEU A 54 4.77 -3.15 8.06
N TYR A 55 5.25 -2.70 6.92
CA TYR A 55 6.49 -1.96 6.78
C TYR A 55 6.22 -0.66 6.05
N LYS A 56 7.16 0.29 6.14
CA LYS A 56 7.05 1.56 5.44
C LYS A 56 8.35 2.04 4.82
N THR A 57 8.20 2.89 3.81
CA THR A 57 9.26 3.80 3.36
C THR A 57 8.74 5.22 3.39
N SER A 58 9.67 6.18 3.49
CA SER A 58 9.35 7.60 3.47
C SER A 58 10.25 8.29 2.45
N SER A 59 9.66 9.11 1.59
CA SER A 59 10.37 10.03 0.70
C SER A 59 9.92 11.45 0.99
N MET A 60 10.85 12.40 0.95
CA MET A 60 10.47 13.82 1.01
C MET A 60 9.77 14.20 -0.29
N ASP A 61 8.56 14.76 -0.22
CA ASP A 61 7.95 15.39 -1.38
C ASP A 61 8.73 16.66 -1.76
N SER A 62 8.74 16.99 -3.05
CA SER A 62 9.45 18.12 -3.64
C SER A 62 9.05 19.45 -2.98
N CYS A 63 9.99 20.05 -2.24
CA CYS A 63 9.74 21.27 -1.49
C CYS A 63 9.87 22.51 -2.39
N ALA A 64 8.83 23.35 -2.41
CA ALA A 64 8.99 24.75 -2.76
C ALA A 64 9.27 25.55 -1.47
N ILE A 65 10.17 26.54 -1.54
CA ILE A 65 10.79 27.30 -0.43
C ILE A 65 9.80 27.92 0.59
N LEU A 66 8.50 27.93 0.30
CA LEU A 66 7.45 28.52 1.16
C LEU A 66 6.47 27.49 1.77
N TYR A 67 6.68 26.19 1.54
CA TYR A 67 5.78 25.14 2.03
C TYR A 67 6.57 24.14 2.87
N GLU A 68 6.02 23.77 4.04
CA GLU A 68 6.58 22.72 4.89
C GLU A 68 6.81 21.45 4.05
N CYS A 69 8.06 20.98 3.99
CA CYS A 69 8.38 19.71 3.37
C CYS A 69 7.61 18.61 4.10
N ARG A 70 6.63 17.99 3.44
CA ARG A 70 5.89 16.85 4.00
C ARG A 70 6.42 15.57 3.35
N ALA A 71 6.65 14.55 4.17
CA ALA A 71 7.03 13.25 3.66
C ALA A 71 5.81 12.53 3.08
N LEU A 72 6.04 11.74 2.04
CA LEU A 72 5.11 10.73 1.56
C LEU A 72 5.55 9.38 2.10
N GLU A 73 4.60 8.65 2.67
CA GLU A 73 4.75 7.29 3.16
C GLU A 73 4.17 6.29 2.16
N LYS A 74 4.92 5.20 1.94
CA LYS A 74 4.42 3.96 1.32
C LYS A 74 4.33 2.90 2.38
N ILE A 75 3.19 2.27 2.51
CA ILE A 75 3.03 1.09 3.37
C ILE A 75 3.14 -0.16 2.50
N TYR A 76 3.85 -1.14 3.03
CA TYR A 76 4.01 -2.46 2.45
C TYR A 76 3.42 -3.48 3.42
N VAL A 77 2.50 -4.30 2.95
CA VAL A 77 1.91 -5.40 3.72
C VAL A 77 2.55 -6.69 3.26
N VAL A 78 3.14 -7.40 4.21
CA VAL A 78 3.98 -8.57 3.96
C VAL A 78 3.34 -9.76 4.61
N THR A 79 3.19 -10.87 3.89
CA THR A 79 2.69 -12.14 4.45
C THR A 79 3.81 -13.16 4.61
N THR A 80 3.79 -13.92 5.71
CA THR A 80 4.78 -14.98 6.00
C THR A 80 4.11 -16.29 6.42
N GLU A 81 4.75 -17.41 6.08
CA GLU A 81 4.27 -18.78 6.34
C GLU A 81 4.24 -19.13 7.85
N ALA A 82 5.08 -18.48 8.67
CA ALA A 82 5.23 -18.77 10.08
C ALA A 82 5.47 -17.52 10.94
N ASP A 83 5.41 -17.72 12.26
CA ASP A 83 5.76 -16.72 13.28
C ASP A 83 7.25 -16.38 13.24
N GLY A 84 7.56 -15.10 13.37
CA GLY A 84 8.93 -14.64 13.64
C GLY A 84 9.64 -13.98 12.46
N GLU A 85 10.57 -13.09 12.79
CA GLU A 85 11.29 -12.20 11.85
C GLU A 85 12.02 -12.94 10.73
N GLU A 86 12.29 -14.24 10.90
CA GLU A 86 13.04 -15.09 9.97
C GLU A 86 12.15 -15.97 9.07
N ALA A 87 10.82 -15.87 9.17
CA ALA A 87 9.92 -16.67 8.34
C ALA A 87 9.98 -16.23 6.86
N PRO A 88 9.92 -17.18 5.89
CA PRO A 88 9.93 -16.86 4.47
C PRO A 88 8.80 -15.89 4.11
N VAL A 89 9.16 -14.85 3.35
CA VAL A 89 8.20 -13.87 2.84
C VAL A 89 7.55 -14.40 1.58
N MET A 90 6.22 -14.31 1.56
CA MET A 90 5.39 -15.00 0.58
C MET A 90 4.74 -14.02 -0.38
N SER A 91 4.32 -12.87 0.13
CA SER A 91 3.88 -11.75 -0.68
C SER A 91 4.28 -10.43 -0.05
N ILE A 92 4.45 -9.42 -0.92
CA ILE A 92 4.57 -8.02 -0.52
C ILE A 92 3.56 -7.24 -1.35
N TYR A 93 2.66 -6.54 -0.67
CA TYR A 93 1.67 -5.68 -1.29
C TYR A 93 1.95 -4.22 -0.92
N GLN A 94 2.14 -3.36 -1.92
CA GLN A 94 2.36 -1.94 -1.71
C GLN A 94 1.04 -1.17 -1.77
N LEU A 95 0.74 -0.41 -0.73
CA LEU A 95 -0.39 0.51 -0.69
C LEU A 95 -0.10 1.79 -1.52
N PRO A 96 -1.15 2.51 -1.95
CA PRO A 96 -0.97 3.84 -2.52
C PRO A 96 -0.19 4.78 -1.61
N GLU A 97 0.59 5.68 -2.20
CA GLU A 97 1.30 6.72 -1.47
C GLU A 97 0.30 7.64 -0.74
N ALA A 98 0.61 7.97 0.51
CA ALA A 98 -0.11 8.98 1.26
C ALA A 98 0.85 9.73 2.18
N HIS A 99 0.46 10.91 2.66
CA HIS A 99 1.29 11.63 3.63
C HIS A 99 1.36 10.93 4.99
N LYS A 100 0.30 10.21 5.35
CA LYS A 100 0.25 9.38 6.56
C LYS A 100 -0.71 8.22 6.38
N TRP A 101 -0.36 7.09 6.97
CA TRP A 101 -1.24 5.93 7.14
C TRP A 101 -1.51 5.66 8.61
N GLU A 102 -2.74 5.23 8.93
CA GLU A 102 -3.13 4.76 10.25
C GLU A 102 -3.84 3.42 10.14
N VAL A 103 -3.43 2.46 10.96
CA VAL A 103 -4.16 1.20 11.15
C VAL A 103 -5.32 1.47 12.08
N LEU A 104 -6.55 1.22 11.62
CA LEU A 104 -7.75 1.44 12.42
C LEU A 104 -8.17 0.18 13.17
N ASN A 105 -8.16 -0.96 12.48
CA ASN A 105 -8.57 -2.24 13.05
C ASN A 105 -8.02 -3.41 12.23
N TRP A 106 -7.69 -4.50 12.91
CA TRP A 106 -7.52 -5.82 12.32
C TRP A 106 -8.79 -6.64 12.57
N ASP A 107 -9.30 -7.33 11.56
CA ASP A 107 -10.30 -8.37 11.80
C ASP A 107 -9.55 -9.62 12.29
N GLU A 108 -9.86 -10.14 13.47
CA GLU A 108 -9.19 -11.34 13.99
C GLU A 108 -9.75 -12.64 13.38
N SER A 109 -10.96 -12.58 12.83
CA SER A 109 -11.68 -13.75 12.29
C SER A 109 -11.43 -13.95 10.80
N GLU A 110 -11.26 -12.84 10.08
CA GLU A 110 -11.02 -12.81 8.64
C GLU A 110 -9.72 -12.06 8.33
N PRO A 111 -9.01 -12.40 7.24
CA PRO A 111 -7.71 -11.82 6.92
C PRO A 111 -7.86 -10.41 6.36
N GLU A 112 -8.37 -9.48 7.18
CA GLU A 112 -8.74 -8.14 6.78
C GLU A 112 -8.14 -7.05 7.68
N ILE A 113 -7.78 -5.92 7.07
CA ILE A 113 -7.28 -4.74 7.77
C ILE A 113 -8.10 -3.53 7.35
N THR A 114 -8.58 -2.77 8.32
CA THR A 114 -9.12 -1.43 8.06
C THR A 114 -8.02 -0.39 8.25
N LEU A 115 -7.78 0.39 7.20
CA LEU A 115 -6.72 1.39 7.14
C LEU A 115 -7.31 2.76 6.84
N LYS A 116 -6.59 3.81 7.23
CA LYS A 116 -6.92 5.20 6.91
C LYS A 116 -5.71 5.89 6.31
N SER A 117 -5.89 6.48 5.14
CA SER A 117 -4.89 7.37 4.55
C SER A 117 -5.27 8.82 4.82
N ILE A 118 -4.27 9.64 5.10
CA ILE A 118 -4.41 11.08 5.27
C ILE A 118 -3.46 11.73 4.26
N ASN A 119 -4.02 12.64 3.47
CA ASN A 119 -3.29 13.43 2.50
C ASN A 119 -3.54 14.91 2.74
N TYR A 120 -2.50 15.72 2.54
CA TYR A 120 -2.59 17.16 2.71
C TYR A 120 -2.61 17.87 1.37
N ARG A 121 -3.52 18.83 1.20
CA ARG A 121 -3.50 19.75 0.07
C ARG A 121 -2.48 20.86 0.31
N LYS A 122 -2.18 21.62 -0.75
CA LYS A 122 -1.29 22.79 -0.69
C LYS A 122 -1.77 23.89 0.27
N ASP A 123 -3.08 23.97 0.53
CA ASP A 123 -3.69 24.90 1.49
C ASP A 123 -3.66 24.37 2.94
N GLY A 124 -3.06 23.20 3.17
CA GLY A 124 -2.98 22.54 4.47
C GLY A 124 -4.21 21.71 4.84
N SER A 125 -5.29 21.74 4.05
CA SER A 125 -6.49 20.95 4.33
C SER A 125 -6.23 19.44 4.18
N GLU A 126 -6.90 18.66 5.03
CA GLU A 126 -6.80 17.20 5.05
C GLU A 126 -7.83 16.55 4.13
N ILE A 127 -7.37 15.55 3.37
CA ILE A 127 -8.19 14.60 2.63
C ILE A 127 -7.95 13.23 3.26
N THR A 128 -9.01 12.68 3.83
CA THR A 128 -8.96 11.38 4.50
C THR A 128 -9.74 10.35 3.71
N ARG A 129 -9.19 9.15 3.56
CA ARG A 129 -9.86 8.00 2.96
C ARG A 129 -9.71 6.77 3.84
N LYS A 130 -10.74 5.93 3.88
CA LYS A 130 -10.72 4.64 4.57
C LYS A 130 -10.67 3.52 3.55
N TYR A 131 -9.98 2.46 3.91
CA TYR A 131 -9.78 1.30 3.07
C TYR A 131 -10.01 0.01 3.85
N LEU A 132 -10.56 -0.97 3.17
CA LEU A 132 -10.54 -2.36 3.59
C LEU A 132 -9.50 -3.09 2.74
N LEU A 133 -8.48 -3.62 3.40
CA LEU A 133 -7.49 -4.48 2.78
C LEU A 133 -7.84 -5.92 3.10
N LYS A 134 -8.19 -6.70 2.09
CA LYS A 134 -8.40 -8.15 2.20
C LYS A 134 -7.14 -8.87 1.78
N LEU A 135 -6.68 -9.77 2.63
CA LEU A 135 -5.43 -10.51 2.47
C LEU A 135 -5.71 -11.96 2.14
N THR A 136 -4.82 -12.53 1.34
CA THR A 136 -4.61 -13.97 1.28
C THR A 136 -3.15 -14.23 1.57
N TYR A 137 -2.79 -15.51 1.68
CA TYR A 137 -1.40 -15.89 1.86
C TYR A 137 -0.45 -15.36 0.76
N ILE A 138 -0.93 -15.21 -0.48
CA ILE A 138 -0.11 -14.88 -1.65
C ILE A 138 -0.48 -13.55 -2.33
N SER A 139 -1.51 -12.85 -1.86
CA SER A 139 -2.02 -11.65 -2.50
C SER A 139 -2.79 -10.76 -1.54
N ALA A 140 -3.06 -9.53 -1.96
CA ALA A 140 -3.93 -8.61 -1.24
C ALA A 140 -4.76 -7.79 -2.23
N THR A 141 -5.96 -7.40 -1.81
CA THR A 141 -6.87 -6.52 -2.55
C THR A 141 -7.34 -5.39 -1.66
N ILE A 142 -7.39 -4.17 -2.20
CA ILE A 142 -7.81 -2.98 -1.46
C ILE A 142 -9.13 -2.43 -2.02
N GLU A 143 -10.04 -2.08 -1.12
CA GLU A 143 -11.35 -1.51 -1.43
C GLU A 143 -11.50 -0.17 -0.69
N ASP A 144 -12.05 0.86 -1.36
CA ASP A 144 -12.46 2.11 -0.70
C ASP A 144 -13.72 1.85 0.15
N LEU A 145 -13.77 2.41 1.37
CA LEU A 145 -14.91 2.33 2.31
C LEU A 145 -15.69 3.64 2.39
#